data_AF-A0A7S2EYA8-F1
#
_entry.id   AF-A0A7S2EYA8-F1
#
_cell.length_a   1.000
_cell.length_b   1.000
_cell.length_c   1.000
_cell.angle_alpha   90.00
_cell.angle_beta   90.00
_cell.angle_gamma   90.00
#
_symmetry.space_group_name_H-M   'P 1'
#
loop_
_entity.id
_entity.type
_entity.pdbx_description
1 polymer ?
#
loop_
_entity_poly.entity_id
_entity_poly.type
_entity_poly.pdbx_seq_one_letter_code
_entity_poly.pdbx_strand_id
1 'polypeptide(L)'
;MVQISPTKEKAADLTPGAGGELVDISSKRAQLIQFDSSDNQWLAATFDGLRVKVPPSGLKLLEESDLAGVDLVVGPKSDEAVILQGMGDSLLNKGYCVSQYFLPKWSLDWMHTAAQNLTFTRVPGDFEPYYLGRDSKERQVLVDFDSPDTPQEVLQSPLAAQDGLFEDLTGSLSPYLEDYLGITVASRTNLMVRMTFADDDEEDNFTAPSEATSAERENFMSLMKRKRVCLMQFLGPLTGKLTLIAKGDGEEGEEVEIEAAPGVTVAFLTERYSYSHTCSEGATMTIQSWLLGQRPEFQMGDIGGDMDILGGVQIGAGPPPGETVAVSGMGVCLGCDSKDYVCYWLMFNKAGGDTFVQVPMMRWDINIYCQTYDMQTAQLNGQSYTKHQGYIDGVEFFDAKFFGISNAEAASMDPNQRKCLENTYESLVMGGHDLKSLQ
;
A
#
# COMPACT_ATOMS: atom_id res chain seq x y z
N MET A 1 0.49 -11.04 27.83
CA MET A 1 -0.63 -10.35 28.49
C MET A 1 -0.20 -9.94 29.91
N VAL A 2 -0.19 -8.65 30.29
CA VAL A 2 -0.15 -8.29 31.72
C VAL A 2 -1.51 -8.74 32.21
N GLN A 3 -1.59 -9.92 32.81
CA GLN A 3 -2.83 -10.40 33.39
C GLN A 3 -3.24 -9.38 34.43
N ILE A 4 -4.27 -8.59 34.12
CA ILE A 4 -5.05 -7.88 35.14
C ILE A 4 -5.71 -9.00 35.95
N SER A 5 -5.07 -9.38 37.06
CA SER A 5 -5.65 -10.34 37.98
C SER A 5 -6.95 -9.74 38.53
N PRO A 6 -8.06 -10.50 38.56
CA PRO A 6 -9.31 -10.05 39.12
C PRO A 6 -9.24 -10.17 40.64
N THR A 7 -8.39 -9.36 41.27
CA THR A 7 -8.32 -9.28 42.73
C THR A 7 -8.63 -7.85 43.14
N LYS A 8 -9.76 -7.73 43.83
CA LYS A 8 -10.25 -6.53 44.54
C LYS A 8 -9.28 -6.14 45.66
N GLU A 9 -8.05 -5.78 45.35
CA GLU A 9 -7.12 -5.24 46.34
C GLU A 9 -7.15 -3.72 46.27
N LYS A 10 -7.36 -3.10 47.43
CA LYS A 10 -7.27 -1.65 47.57
C LYS A 10 -5.82 -1.26 47.31
N ALA A 11 -5.56 -0.07 46.78
CA ALA A 11 -4.21 0.48 46.58
C ALA A 11 -3.31 0.49 47.84
N ALA A 12 -3.87 0.21 49.03
CA ALA A 12 -3.14 0.02 50.28
C ALA A 12 -2.39 -1.32 50.38
N ASP A 13 -2.68 -2.30 49.52
CA ASP A 13 -2.08 -3.64 49.54
C ASP A 13 -0.96 -3.83 48.49
N LEU A 14 -0.56 -2.75 47.77
CA LEU A 14 0.54 -2.82 46.81
C LEU A 14 1.86 -3.17 47.50
N THR A 15 2.32 -4.40 47.29
CA THR A 15 3.55 -4.93 47.90
C THR A 15 4.77 -4.07 47.54
N PRO A 16 5.58 -3.63 48.51
CA PRO A 16 6.85 -2.95 48.25
C PRO A 16 7.79 -3.85 47.44
N GLY A 17 7.85 -3.65 46.12
CA GLY A 17 8.70 -4.43 45.20
C GLY A 17 8.04 -4.82 43.88
N ALA A 18 6.70 -4.81 43.79
CA ALA A 18 5.99 -5.03 42.53
C ALA A 18 5.94 -3.71 41.72
N GLY A 19 6.65 -3.65 40.60
CA GLY A 19 6.55 -2.53 39.64
C GLY A 19 5.81 -2.98 38.38
N GLY A 20 5.20 -2.05 37.64
CA GLY A 20 4.52 -2.31 36.37
C GLY A 20 3.00 -2.08 36.37
N GLU A 21 2.39 -1.92 37.55
CA GLU A 21 0.96 -1.66 37.69
C GLU A 21 0.56 -0.29 37.16
N LEU A 22 -0.64 -0.23 36.59
CA LEU A 22 -1.21 1.00 36.05
C LEU A 22 -2.09 1.69 37.09
N VAL A 23 -1.83 2.98 37.30
CA VAL A 23 -2.45 3.78 38.36
C VAL A 23 -2.89 5.16 37.85
N ASP A 24 -3.95 5.69 38.44
CA ASP A 24 -4.30 7.10 38.37
C ASP A 24 -3.61 7.87 39.52
N ILE A 25 -2.96 8.96 39.13
CA ILE A 25 -2.30 9.91 40.03
C ILE A 25 -2.95 11.27 39.79
N SER A 26 -3.94 11.61 40.62
CA SER A 26 -4.61 12.92 40.56
C SER A 26 -5.16 13.24 39.16
N SER A 27 -5.90 12.29 38.57
CA SER A 27 -6.48 12.38 37.21
C SER A 27 -5.48 12.27 36.06
N LYS A 28 -4.27 11.76 36.34
CA LYS A 28 -3.28 11.39 35.32
C LYS A 28 -3.01 9.89 35.36
N ARG A 29 -3.17 9.23 34.20
CA ARG A 29 -2.81 7.82 33.99
C ARG A 29 -1.30 7.64 34.02
N ALA A 30 -0.83 6.61 34.74
CA ALA A 30 0.58 6.34 34.97
C ALA A 30 0.88 4.84 35.18
N GLN A 31 2.17 4.48 35.09
CA GLN A 31 2.71 3.16 35.44
C GLN A 31 3.70 3.31 36.61
N LEU A 32 3.55 2.48 37.64
CA LEU A 32 4.51 2.40 38.74
C LEU A 32 5.83 1.77 38.27
N ILE A 33 6.96 2.42 38.56
CA ILE A 33 8.29 1.95 38.16
C ILE A 33 8.99 1.24 39.32
N GLN A 34 9.12 1.94 40.45
CA GLN A 34 9.89 1.46 41.59
C GLN A 34 9.41 2.14 42.87
N PHE A 35 9.42 1.39 43.97
CA PHE A 35 9.17 1.94 45.30
C PHE A 35 10.48 2.33 45.99
N ASP A 36 10.54 3.55 46.51
CA ASP A 36 11.63 4.04 47.35
C ASP A 36 11.24 3.89 48.82
N SER A 37 11.85 2.91 49.50
CA SER A 37 11.58 2.62 50.91
C SER A 37 12.14 3.68 51.87
N SER A 38 13.07 4.54 51.42
CA SER A 38 13.66 5.58 52.26
C SER A 38 12.75 6.81 52.37
N ASP A 39 12.11 7.19 51.26
CA ASP A 39 11.19 8.32 51.18
C ASP A 39 9.70 7.91 51.32
N ASN A 40 9.41 6.60 51.38
CA ASN A 40 8.05 6.03 51.37
C ASN A 40 7.21 6.54 50.18
N GLN A 41 7.83 6.58 49.00
CA GLN A 41 7.24 7.11 47.77
C GLN A 41 7.45 6.17 46.60
N TRP A 42 6.46 6.09 45.73
CA TRP A 42 6.57 5.43 44.43
C TRP A 42 7.11 6.39 43.39
N LEU A 43 8.04 5.93 42.57
CA LEU A 43 8.37 6.54 41.29
C LEU A 43 7.40 6.01 40.24
N ALA A 44 6.62 6.88 39.62
CA ALA A 44 5.69 6.55 38.55
C ALA A 44 6.04 7.31 37.27
N ALA A 45 5.85 6.70 36.10
CA ALA A 45 5.83 7.39 34.82
C ALA A 45 4.37 7.64 34.42
N THR A 46 4.00 8.87 34.11
CA THR A 46 2.68 9.20 33.55
C THR A 46 2.66 8.99 32.04
N PHE A 47 1.48 8.81 31.44
CA PHE A 47 1.34 8.53 29.99
C PHE A 47 1.90 9.67 29.10
N ASP A 48 1.89 10.92 29.61
CA ASP A 48 2.55 12.09 28.99
C ASP A 48 4.09 12.09 29.16
N GLY A 49 4.65 10.99 29.69
CA GLY A 49 6.08 10.71 29.84
C GLY A 49 6.79 11.43 30.99
N LEU A 50 6.04 12.05 31.92
CA LEU A 50 6.64 12.64 33.12
C LEU A 50 6.95 11.57 34.17
N ARG A 51 8.02 11.78 34.95
CA ARG A 51 8.33 10.93 36.10
C ARG A 51 8.01 11.69 37.38
N VAL A 52 7.15 11.12 38.21
CA VAL A 52 6.66 11.74 39.45
C VAL A 52 6.89 10.82 40.64
N LYS A 53 7.26 11.41 41.78
CA LYS A 53 7.28 10.71 43.07
C LYS A 53 5.95 10.92 43.77
N VAL A 54 5.29 9.83 44.19
CA VAL A 54 3.92 9.87 44.76
C VAL A 54 3.82 8.97 45.98
N PRO A 55 3.22 9.43 47.09
CA PRO A 55 3.00 8.57 48.25
C PRO A 55 1.92 7.50 47.96
N PRO A 56 1.97 6.32 48.60
CA PRO A 56 0.98 5.25 48.41
C PRO A 56 -0.48 5.69 48.63
N SER A 57 -0.72 6.67 49.50
CA SER A 57 -2.07 7.17 49.80
C SER A 57 -2.75 7.91 48.64
N GLY A 58 -2.00 8.31 47.61
CA GLY A 58 -2.50 9.05 46.44
C GLY A 58 -2.71 8.20 45.19
N LEU A 59 -2.55 6.89 45.27
CA LEU A 59 -2.63 5.97 44.13
C LEU A 59 -4.01 5.32 44.05
N LYS A 60 -4.57 5.28 42.84
CA LYS A 60 -5.76 4.48 42.51
C LYS A 60 -5.38 3.55 41.36
N LEU A 61 -5.64 2.25 41.45
CA LEU A 61 -5.41 1.32 40.33
C LEU A 61 -6.37 1.66 39.17
N LEU A 62 -5.87 1.60 37.94
CA LEU A 62 -6.70 1.74 36.74
C LEU A 62 -7.50 0.46 36.49
N GLU A 63 -8.77 0.61 36.15
CA GLU A 63 -9.64 -0.48 35.69
C GLU A 63 -9.67 -0.54 34.16
N GLU A 64 -10.16 -1.63 33.58
CA GLU A 64 -10.27 -1.78 32.12
C GLU A 64 -11.06 -0.63 31.45
N SER A 65 -12.08 -0.10 32.15
CA SER A 65 -12.86 1.04 31.66
C SER A 65 -12.05 2.33 31.54
N ASP A 66 -10.99 2.49 32.34
CA ASP A 66 -10.11 3.68 32.29
C ASP A 66 -9.13 3.63 31.09
N LEU A 67 -9.02 2.45 30.46
CA LEU A 67 -8.22 2.17 29.27
C LEU A 67 -9.09 1.88 28.04
N ALA A 68 -10.36 2.29 28.05
CA ALA A 68 -11.27 2.09 26.92
C ALA A 68 -10.64 2.60 25.60
N GLY A 69 -10.62 1.73 24.59
CA GLY A 69 -10.02 2.01 23.28
C GLY A 69 -8.53 1.71 23.16
N VAL A 70 -7.85 1.32 24.25
CA VAL A 70 -6.44 0.90 24.24
C VAL A 70 -6.34 -0.57 24.61
N ASP A 71 -5.76 -1.37 23.71
CA ASP A 71 -5.56 -2.81 23.92
C ASP A 71 -4.35 -3.08 24.83
N LEU A 72 -3.29 -2.28 24.67
CA LEU A 72 -2.00 -2.48 25.36
C LEU A 72 -1.40 -1.16 25.82
N VAL A 73 -0.77 -1.19 26.99
CA VAL A 73 0.02 -0.07 27.50
C VAL A 73 1.49 -0.48 27.54
N VAL A 74 2.32 0.23 26.80
CA VAL A 74 3.74 -0.07 26.62
C VAL A 74 4.58 0.99 27.35
N GLY A 75 4.75 0.77 28.65
CA GLY A 75 5.54 1.61 29.54
C GLY A 75 6.90 1.03 29.96
N PRO A 76 7.70 1.79 30.73
CA PRO A 76 9.10 1.47 31.08
C PRO A 76 9.31 0.16 31.85
N LYS A 77 8.26 -0.39 32.47
CA LYS A 77 8.31 -1.67 33.21
C LYS A 77 7.50 -2.77 32.53
N SER A 78 7.10 -2.58 31.29
CA SER A 78 6.33 -3.57 30.54
C SER A 78 7.24 -4.71 30.10
N ASP A 79 6.73 -5.93 30.19
CA ASP A 79 7.42 -7.13 29.73
C ASP A 79 7.22 -7.32 28.22
N GLU A 80 8.31 -7.57 27.50
CA GLU A 80 8.29 -7.67 26.03
C GLU A 80 7.47 -8.87 25.53
N ALA A 81 7.63 -10.04 26.14
CA ALA A 81 6.88 -11.24 25.75
C ALA A 81 5.37 -11.03 25.95
N VAL A 82 5.03 -10.29 27.01
CA VAL A 82 3.66 -9.91 27.30
C VAL A 82 3.08 -8.96 26.25
N ILE A 83 3.84 -7.96 25.81
CA ILE A 83 3.43 -7.02 24.75
C ILE A 83 3.20 -7.78 23.45
N LEU A 84 4.14 -8.65 23.07
CA LEU A 84 4.08 -9.41 21.84
C LEU A 84 2.86 -10.33 21.78
N GLN A 85 2.62 -11.09 22.84
CA GLN A 85 1.46 -11.95 22.92
C GLN A 85 0.17 -11.13 22.82
N GLY A 86 0.07 -10.02 23.57
CA GLY A 86 -1.13 -9.18 23.55
C GLY A 86 -1.39 -8.55 22.18
N MET A 87 -0.32 -8.16 21.47
CA MET A 87 -0.42 -7.57 20.13
C MET A 87 -0.81 -8.62 19.09
N GLY A 88 -0.21 -9.81 19.17
CA GLY A 88 -0.57 -10.96 18.34
C GLY A 88 -2.02 -11.39 18.54
N ASP A 89 -2.47 -11.53 19.79
CA ASP A 89 -3.86 -11.86 20.13
C ASP A 89 -4.84 -10.82 19.59
N SER A 90 -4.51 -9.52 19.68
CA SER A 90 -5.35 -8.43 19.18
C SER A 90 -5.43 -8.45 17.65
N LEU A 91 -4.29 -8.62 16.96
CA LEU A 91 -4.25 -8.75 15.50
C LEU A 91 -4.98 -10.00 15.00
N LEU A 92 -4.91 -11.11 15.73
CA LEU A 92 -5.63 -12.34 15.36
C LEU A 92 -7.15 -12.15 15.47
N ASN A 93 -7.62 -11.65 16.61
CA ASN A 93 -9.04 -11.57 16.93
C ASN A 93 -9.73 -10.38 16.25
N LYS A 94 -9.15 -9.18 16.32
CA LYS A 94 -9.75 -7.92 15.81
C LYS A 94 -9.22 -7.55 14.42
N GLY A 95 -8.02 -7.99 14.07
CA GLY A 95 -7.30 -7.54 12.87
C GLY A 95 -6.59 -6.20 13.06
N TYR A 96 -6.64 -5.60 14.25
CA TYR A 96 -5.90 -4.41 14.64
C TYR A 96 -5.57 -4.44 16.14
N CYS A 97 -4.60 -3.64 16.56
CA CYS A 97 -4.15 -3.48 17.94
C CYS A 97 -3.85 -2.00 18.20
N VAL A 98 -4.42 -1.44 19.26
CA VAL A 98 -4.16 -0.07 19.73
C VAL A 98 -3.29 -0.11 20.98
N SER A 99 -2.11 0.48 20.90
CA SER A 99 -1.12 0.47 21.98
C SER A 99 -0.78 1.89 22.40
N GLN A 100 -0.74 2.18 23.70
CA GLN A 100 -0.29 3.46 24.24
C GLN A 100 1.16 3.38 24.71
N TYR A 101 2.03 4.18 24.08
CA TYR A 101 3.43 4.36 24.46
C TYR A 101 3.61 5.62 25.31
N PHE A 102 4.67 5.60 26.12
CA PHE A 102 5.05 6.72 26.99
C PHE A 102 6.05 7.60 26.25
N LEU A 103 5.53 8.60 25.53
CA LEU A 103 6.36 9.57 24.81
C LEU A 103 6.44 10.87 25.60
N PRO A 104 7.60 11.22 26.18
CA PRO A 104 7.74 12.46 26.91
C PRO A 104 7.71 13.65 25.97
N LYS A 105 7.09 14.75 26.42
CA LYS A 105 6.90 15.97 25.61
C LYS A 105 8.19 16.50 24.97
N TRP A 106 9.31 16.51 25.70
CA TRP A 106 10.59 16.96 25.15
C TRP A 106 11.07 16.12 23.95
N SER A 107 10.74 14.82 23.94
CA SER A 107 11.07 13.91 22.84
C SER A 107 10.21 14.22 21.63
N LEU A 108 8.89 14.43 21.84
CA LEU A 108 7.97 14.85 20.79
C LEU A 108 8.42 16.18 20.17
N ASP A 109 8.68 17.21 20.98
CA ASP A 109 9.09 18.53 20.52
C ASP A 109 10.40 18.46 19.70
N TRP A 110 11.33 17.60 20.09
CA TRP A 110 12.58 17.39 19.34
C TRP A 110 12.32 16.64 18.03
N MET A 111 11.50 15.59 18.01
CA MET A 111 11.14 14.91 16.76
C MET A 111 10.46 15.86 15.77
N HIS A 112 9.55 16.71 16.26
CA HIS A 112 8.91 17.76 15.44
C HIS A 112 9.93 18.73 14.85
N THR A 113 10.85 19.21 15.68
CA THR A 113 11.92 20.13 15.24
C THR A 113 12.86 19.45 14.24
N ALA A 114 13.21 18.19 14.45
CA ALA A 114 14.08 17.43 13.54
C ALA A 114 13.39 17.21 12.19
N ALA A 115 12.11 16.83 12.21
CA ALA A 115 11.31 16.58 11.00
C ALA A 115 11.23 17.81 10.08
N GLN A 116 11.31 19.04 10.60
CA GLN A 116 11.35 20.25 9.78
C GLN A 116 12.57 20.33 8.83
N ASN A 117 13.64 19.57 9.09
CA ASN A 117 14.81 19.50 8.22
C ASN A 117 14.67 18.45 7.11
N LEU A 118 13.57 17.69 7.09
CA LEU A 118 13.28 16.72 6.04
C LEU A 118 12.63 17.41 4.83
N THR A 119 12.95 16.92 3.65
CA THR A 119 12.31 17.36 2.41
C THR A 119 11.07 16.53 2.16
N PHE A 120 9.90 17.06 2.53
CA PHE A 120 8.62 16.43 2.28
C PHE A 120 8.24 16.49 0.79
N THR A 121 7.55 15.46 0.33
CA THR A 121 6.93 15.38 -1.00
C THR A 121 5.49 14.92 -0.88
N ARG A 122 4.76 14.89 -2.00
CA ARG A 122 3.41 14.37 -2.09
C ARG A 122 3.38 13.24 -3.10
N VAL A 123 2.71 12.14 -2.78
CA VAL A 123 2.59 11.03 -3.75
C VAL A 123 1.62 11.45 -4.86
N PRO A 124 1.72 10.87 -6.07
CA PRO A 124 0.72 11.08 -7.11
C PRO A 124 -0.70 10.87 -6.57
N GLY A 125 -1.64 11.72 -7.00
CA GLY A 125 -3.00 11.76 -6.43
C GLY A 125 -3.72 10.41 -6.43
N ASP A 126 -3.55 9.63 -7.50
CA ASP A 126 -4.14 8.28 -7.61
C ASP A 126 -3.60 7.28 -6.57
N PHE A 127 -2.45 7.56 -5.96
CA PHE A 127 -1.81 6.70 -4.96
C PHE A 127 -2.10 7.13 -3.52
N GLU A 128 -2.53 8.37 -3.29
CA GLU A 128 -2.80 8.91 -1.95
C GLU A 128 -3.72 8.02 -1.12
N PRO A 129 -4.89 7.55 -1.64
CA PRO A 129 -5.81 6.74 -0.84
C PRO A 129 -5.20 5.43 -0.31
N TYR A 130 -4.16 4.93 -0.98
CA TYR A 130 -3.54 3.64 -0.68
C TYR A 130 -2.33 3.75 0.24
N TYR A 131 -1.61 4.89 0.17
CA TYR A 131 -0.49 5.21 1.06
C TYR A 131 -0.96 5.87 2.33
N LEU A 132 -1.78 6.91 2.21
CA LEU A 132 -2.14 7.84 3.28
C LEU A 132 -3.51 7.54 3.91
N GLY A 133 -4.34 6.75 3.24
CA GLY A 133 -5.71 6.48 3.67
C GLY A 133 -6.73 7.26 2.84
N ARG A 134 -7.98 6.81 2.87
CA ARG A 134 -9.09 7.45 2.15
C ARG A 134 -9.30 8.86 2.69
N ASP A 135 -9.53 9.81 1.78
CA ASP A 135 -9.80 11.21 2.11
C ASP A 135 -8.69 11.90 2.92
N SER A 136 -7.50 11.27 3.00
CA SER A 136 -6.33 11.82 3.68
C SER A 136 -5.38 12.42 2.66
N LYS A 137 -5.07 13.71 2.84
CA LYS A 137 -4.07 14.42 2.06
C LYS A 137 -3.01 14.94 3.01
N GLU A 138 -1.78 14.48 2.82
CA GLU A 138 -0.68 14.78 3.71
C GLU A 138 0.60 14.89 2.88
N ARG A 139 1.56 15.63 3.40
CA ARG A 139 2.93 15.58 2.88
C ARG A 139 3.68 14.47 3.59
N GLN A 140 4.52 13.74 2.87
CA GLN A 140 5.26 12.62 3.43
C GLN A 140 6.70 12.54 2.94
N VAL A 141 7.53 11.84 3.70
CA VAL A 141 8.91 11.52 3.35
C VAL A 141 9.23 10.13 3.87
N LEU A 142 9.92 9.33 3.06
CA LEU A 142 10.51 8.07 3.49
C LEU A 142 11.95 8.36 3.94
N VAL A 143 12.24 8.15 5.22
CA VAL A 143 13.54 8.44 5.82
C VAL A 143 14.40 7.19 5.78
N ASP A 144 15.54 7.28 5.12
CA ASP A 144 16.59 6.25 5.14
C ASP A 144 17.66 6.63 6.16
N PHE A 145 17.62 6.03 7.35
CA PHE A 145 18.56 6.35 8.43
C PHE A 145 20.01 5.89 8.15
N ASP A 146 20.21 5.02 7.15
CA ASP A 146 21.54 4.58 6.73
C ASP A 146 22.12 5.44 5.60
N SER A 147 21.30 6.29 4.97
CA SER A 147 21.74 7.15 3.88
C SER A 147 22.67 8.27 4.38
N PRO A 148 23.78 8.55 3.67
CA PRO A 148 24.65 9.68 4.00
C PRO A 148 23.98 11.04 3.78
N ASP A 149 22.87 11.08 3.03
CA ASP A 149 22.13 12.30 2.72
C ASP A 149 21.14 12.69 3.84
N THR A 150 20.93 11.81 4.82
CA THR A 150 20.01 12.08 5.93
C THR A 150 20.62 13.11 6.90
N PRO A 151 19.92 14.21 7.22
CA PRO A 151 20.45 15.26 8.10
C PRO A 151 20.88 14.74 9.46
N GLN A 152 22.01 15.23 9.99
CA GLN A 152 22.52 14.78 11.29
C GLN A 152 21.55 15.07 12.44
N GLU A 153 20.76 16.14 12.33
CA GLU A 153 19.73 16.52 13.29
C GLU A 153 18.63 15.44 13.38
N VAL A 154 18.32 14.78 12.25
CA VAL A 154 17.34 13.69 12.20
C VAL A 154 17.95 12.41 12.78
N LEU A 155 19.19 12.08 12.41
CA LEU A 155 19.90 10.90 12.93
C LEU A 155 20.09 10.92 14.44
N GLN A 156 20.34 12.10 15.01
CA GLN A 156 20.50 12.28 16.46
C GLN A 156 19.16 12.42 17.20
N SER A 157 18.07 12.64 16.48
CA SER A 157 16.75 12.82 17.09
C SER A 157 16.14 11.50 17.55
N PRO A 158 15.10 11.56 18.41
CA PRO A 158 14.36 10.36 18.80
C PRO A 158 13.62 9.67 17.64
N LEU A 159 13.55 10.23 16.43
CA LEU A 159 12.99 9.55 15.25
C LEU A 159 13.78 8.29 14.88
N ALA A 160 15.12 8.33 14.96
CA ALA A 160 15.95 7.16 14.72
C ALA A 160 15.68 6.06 15.76
N ALA A 161 15.45 6.46 17.02
CA ALA A 161 15.05 5.53 18.07
C ALA A 161 13.64 4.94 17.83
N GLN A 162 12.69 5.69 17.29
CA GLN A 162 11.38 5.15 16.90
C GLN A 162 11.49 4.17 15.73
N ASP A 163 12.37 4.41 14.77
CA ASP A 163 12.61 3.46 13.68
C ASP A 163 13.18 2.13 14.22
N GLY A 164 14.15 2.20 15.14
CA GLY A 164 14.67 1.03 15.83
C GLY A 164 13.58 0.28 16.61
N LEU A 165 12.66 0.98 17.28
CA LEU A 165 11.51 0.35 17.93
C LEU A 165 10.59 -0.39 16.94
N PHE A 166 10.40 0.15 15.74
CA PHE A 166 9.62 -0.52 14.69
C PHE A 166 10.36 -1.74 14.12
N GLU A 167 11.69 -1.68 14.04
CA GLU A 167 12.53 -2.83 13.68
C GLU A 167 12.44 -3.95 14.72
N ASP A 168 12.64 -3.64 16.00
CA ASP A 168 12.51 -4.59 17.10
C ASP A 168 11.12 -5.23 17.13
N LEU A 169 10.08 -4.40 17.00
CA LEU A 169 8.70 -4.88 16.93
C LEU A 169 8.47 -5.79 15.74
N THR A 170 9.06 -5.48 14.58
CA THR A 170 8.95 -6.33 13.39
C THR A 170 9.62 -7.66 13.61
N GLY A 171 10.85 -7.69 14.15
CA GLY A 171 11.58 -8.92 14.43
C GLY A 171 10.82 -9.82 15.41
N SER A 172 10.28 -9.22 16.47
CA SER A 172 9.57 -9.96 17.51
C SER A 172 8.15 -10.38 17.09
N LEU A 173 7.45 -9.60 16.26
CA LEU A 173 6.09 -9.91 15.80
C LEU A 173 6.06 -10.91 14.63
N SER A 174 7.12 -10.97 13.82
CA SER A 174 7.16 -11.81 12.59
C SER A 174 6.86 -13.30 12.85
N PRO A 175 7.45 -13.97 13.86
CA PRO A 175 7.12 -15.38 14.15
C PRO A 175 5.65 -15.60 14.51
N TYR A 176 5.05 -14.67 15.26
CA TYR A 176 3.63 -14.75 15.63
C TYR A 176 2.72 -14.56 14.41
N LEU A 177 3.06 -13.64 13.51
CA LEU A 177 2.29 -13.43 12.27
C LEU A 177 2.34 -14.67 11.37
N GLU A 178 3.47 -15.35 11.30
CA GLU A 178 3.62 -16.58 10.53
C GLU A 178 2.83 -17.73 11.16
N ASP A 179 3.01 -17.98 12.46
CA ASP A 179 2.39 -19.10 13.17
C ASP A 179 0.85 -18.99 13.26
N TYR A 180 0.32 -17.80 13.56
CA TYR A 180 -1.11 -17.62 13.84
C TYR A 180 -1.91 -17.09 12.64
N LEU A 181 -1.28 -16.33 11.75
CA LEU A 181 -1.96 -15.69 10.61
C LEU A 181 -1.45 -16.18 9.25
N GLY A 182 -0.41 -17.02 9.19
CA GLY A 182 0.19 -17.47 7.94
C GLY A 182 0.86 -16.34 7.14
N ILE A 183 1.21 -15.24 7.81
CA ILE A 183 1.81 -14.06 7.18
C ILE A 183 3.33 -14.11 7.37
N THR A 184 4.05 -14.56 6.34
CA THR A 184 5.51 -14.49 6.33
C THR A 184 5.97 -13.06 6.01
N VAL A 185 6.62 -12.41 6.98
CA VAL A 185 7.20 -11.07 6.82
C VAL A 185 8.61 -11.21 6.24
N ALA A 186 8.84 -10.62 5.06
CA ALA A 186 10.13 -10.68 4.38
C ALA A 186 10.97 -9.41 4.58
N SER A 187 10.32 -8.25 4.70
CA SER A 187 11.02 -6.97 4.88
C SER A 187 10.08 -5.92 5.46
N ARG A 188 10.63 -4.76 5.84
CA ARG A 188 9.88 -3.58 6.27
C ARG A 188 10.17 -2.41 5.34
N THR A 189 9.25 -1.47 5.18
CA THR A 189 9.55 -0.19 4.52
C THR A 189 10.33 0.73 5.45
N ASN A 190 11.15 1.62 4.90
CA ASN A 190 11.70 2.76 5.63
C ASN A 190 10.59 3.54 6.36
N LEU A 191 10.97 4.24 7.44
CA LEU A 191 10.02 5.04 8.21
C LEU A 191 9.45 6.15 7.34
N MET A 192 8.13 6.13 7.15
CA MET A 192 7.42 7.21 6.51
C MET A 192 7.01 8.22 7.57
N VAL A 193 7.57 9.42 7.50
CA VAL A 193 7.09 10.56 8.30
C VAL A 193 6.04 11.28 7.47
N ARG A 194 4.87 11.52 8.07
CA ARG A 194 3.72 12.17 7.44
C ARG A 194 3.31 13.39 8.26
N MET A 195 2.87 14.43 7.59
CA MET A 195 2.31 15.63 8.22
C MET A 195 1.04 16.07 7.51
N THR A 196 -0.02 16.30 8.27
CA THR A 196 -1.23 16.96 7.75
C THR A 196 -0.96 18.42 7.45
N PHE A 197 -1.71 18.98 6.52
CA PHE A 197 -1.71 20.42 6.25
C PHE A 197 -2.41 21.18 7.37
N ALA A 198 -1.95 22.39 7.66
CA ALA A 198 -2.54 23.24 8.69
C ALA A 198 -3.89 23.84 8.24
N ASP A 199 -4.00 24.15 6.95
CA ASP A 199 -5.16 24.75 6.30
C ASP A 199 -5.21 24.41 4.80
N ASP A 200 -6.35 24.72 4.17
CA ASP A 200 -6.60 24.47 2.74
C ASP A 200 -5.62 25.26 1.85
N ASP A 201 -5.15 26.43 2.29
CA ASP A 201 -4.19 27.25 1.55
C ASP A 201 -2.81 26.55 1.48
N GLU A 202 -2.35 25.94 2.57
CA GLU A 202 -1.12 25.14 2.59
C GLU A 202 -1.26 23.89 1.69
N GLU A 203 -2.43 23.23 1.72
CA GLU A 203 -2.73 22.10 0.84
C GLU A 203 -2.65 22.50 -0.64
N ASP A 204 -3.31 23.59 -1.03
CA ASP A 204 -3.35 24.09 -2.40
C ASP A 204 -1.96 24.49 -2.92
N ASN A 205 -1.10 25.01 -2.04
CA ASN A 205 0.28 25.34 -2.36
C ASN A 205 1.18 24.11 -2.50
N PHE A 206 0.81 22.97 -1.90
CA PHE A 206 1.59 21.72 -1.91
C PHE A 206 0.97 20.68 -2.86
N THR A 207 1.11 20.95 -4.15
CA THR A 207 0.48 20.16 -5.23
C THR A 207 1.12 18.77 -5.42
N ALA A 208 0.27 17.77 -5.64
CA ALA A 208 0.71 16.43 -6.01
C ALA A 208 1.29 16.41 -7.44
N PRO A 209 2.24 15.51 -7.74
CA PRO A 209 2.69 15.27 -9.11
C PRO A 209 1.51 14.87 -10.00
N SER A 210 1.44 15.46 -11.20
CA SER A 210 0.34 15.22 -12.15
C SER A 210 0.32 13.80 -12.72
N GLU A 211 1.50 13.18 -12.86
CA GLU A 211 1.64 11.80 -13.33
C GLU A 211 2.76 11.08 -12.57
N ALA A 212 2.52 9.82 -12.25
CA ALA A 212 3.55 8.92 -11.73
C ALA A 212 4.52 8.47 -12.82
N THR A 213 5.81 8.44 -12.52
CA THR A 213 6.84 7.81 -13.35
C THR A 213 6.65 6.28 -13.39
N SER A 214 7.28 5.61 -14.37
CA SER A 214 7.26 4.15 -14.45
C SER A 214 7.82 3.47 -13.20
N ALA A 215 8.90 4.03 -12.63
CA ALA A 215 9.51 3.52 -11.40
C ALA A 215 8.57 3.67 -10.19
N GLU A 216 7.87 4.81 -10.07
CA GLU A 216 6.89 5.00 -9.00
C GLU A 216 5.70 4.06 -9.13
N ARG A 217 5.20 3.83 -10.35
CA ARG A 217 4.14 2.84 -10.61
C ARG A 217 4.57 1.43 -10.21
N GLU A 218 5.80 1.03 -10.56
CA GLU A 218 6.31 -0.29 -10.18
C GLU A 218 6.46 -0.42 -8.66
N ASN A 219 7.03 0.58 -8.00
CA ASN A 219 7.18 0.61 -6.54
C ASN A 219 5.83 0.58 -5.83
N PHE A 220 4.85 1.34 -6.32
CA PHE A 220 3.47 1.33 -5.84
C PHE A 220 2.88 -0.07 -5.96
N MET A 221 2.91 -0.67 -7.14
CA MET A 221 2.35 -2.01 -7.38
C MET A 221 3.03 -3.09 -6.52
N SER A 222 4.35 -3.00 -6.38
CA SER A 222 5.14 -3.88 -5.51
C SER A 222 4.72 -3.74 -4.05
N LEU A 223 4.61 -2.51 -3.54
CA LEU A 223 4.18 -2.25 -2.17
C LEU A 223 2.75 -2.71 -1.92
N MET A 224 1.79 -2.37 -2.80
CA MET A 224 0.38 -2.69 -2.60
C MET A 224 0.11 -4.20 -2.60
N LYS A 225 0.86 -4.98 -3.38
CA LYS A 225 0.77 -6.44 -3.36
C LYS A 225 1.41 -7.07 -2.13
N ARG A 226 2.44 -6.43 -1.57
CA ARG A 226 3.26 -6.99 -0.50
C ARG A 226 2.90 -6.51 0.90
N LYS A 227 2.26 -5.36 1.07
CA LYS A 227 1.91 -4.86 2.41
C LYS A 227 1.00 -5.87 3.12
N ARG A 228 1.30 -6.14 4.39
CA ARG A 228 0.56 -7.09 5.23
C ARG A 228 0.07 -6.41 6.50
N VAL A 229 0.99 -5.80 7.25
CA VAL A 229 0.67 -5.03 8.47
C VAL A 229 1.12 -3.59 8.28
N CYS A 230 0.27 -2.65 8.67
CA CYS A 230 0.63 -1.24 8.79
C CYS A 230 0.88 -0.94 10.26
N LEU A 231 2.05 -0.39 10.59
CA LEU A 231 2.37 0.18 11.89
C LEU A 231 2.27 1.70 11.76
N MET A 232 1.48 2.33 12.61
CA MET A 232 1.25 3.77 12.59
C MET A 232 1.34 4.32 14.01
N GLN A 233 2.16 5.34 14.24
CA GLN A 233 2.27 6.00 15.54
C GLN A 233 2.05 7.49 15.40
N PHE A 234 1.22 8.04 16.29
CA PHE A 234 0.82 9.44 16.30
C PHE A 234 1.72 10.23 17.25
N LEU A 235 2.30 11.32 16.75
CA LEU A 235 3.29 12.14 17.47
C LEU A 235 2.75 13.53 17.83
N GLY A 236 1.50 13.84 17.50
CA GLY A 236 0.87 15.13 17.81
C GLY A 236 1.40 16.28 16.95
N PRO A 237 1.36 17.54 17.42
CA PRO A 237 0.97 17.98 18.77
C PRO A 237 -0.54 17.95 19.03
N LEU A 238 -1.35 17.83 17.98
CA LEU A 238 -2.81 17.79 18.07
C LEU A 238 -3.31 16.34 17.95
N THR A 239 -4.46 16.08 18.54
CA THR A 239 -5.12 14.78 18.47
C THR A 239 -5.92 14.70 17.17
N GLY A 240 -5.62 13.69 16.35
CA GLY A 240 -6.39 13.38 15.14
C GLY A 240 -7.45 12.31 15.38
N LYS A 241 -8.07 11.89 14.29
CA LYS A 241 -8.97 10.74 14.23
C LYS A 241 -8.46 9.75 13.19
N LEU A 242 -8.26 8.50 13.60
CA LEU A 242 -8.03 7.37 12.70
C LEU A 242 -9.31 6.54 12.63
N THR A 243 -9.87 6.39 11.43
CA THR A 243 -10.97 5.49 11.16
C THR A 243 -10.45 4.28 10.41
N LEU A 244 -10.54 3.08 10.99
CA LEU A 244 -10.30 1.83 10.28
C LEU A 244 -11.61 1.37 9.63
N ILE A 245 -11.57 1.11 8.33
CA ILE A 245 -12.73 0.75 7.50
C ILE A 245 -12.54 -0.69 7.03
N ALA A 246 -13.39 -1.60 7.51
CA ALA A 246 -13.29 -3.01 7.14
C ALA A 246 -13.51 -3.21 5.63
N LYS A 247 -12.70 -4.09 5.02
CA LYS A 247 -12.81 -4.46 3.61
C LYS A 247 -13.78 -5.63 3.46
N GLY A 248 -14.87 -5.42 2.70
CA GLY A 248 -15.86 -6.45 2.38
C GLY A 248 -16.19 -6.50 0.88
N ASP A 249 -16.91 -7.54 0.47
CA ASP A 249 -17.33 -7.80 -0.92
C ASP A 249 -18.50 -6.88 -1.35
N GLY A 250 -18.32 -5.56 -1.27
CA GLY A 250 -19.19 -4.58 -1.95
C GLY A 250 -20.04 -3.64 -1.09
N GLU A 251 -20.04 -3.76 0.25
CA GLU A 251 -20.61 -2.76 1.17
C GLU A 251 -19.49 -2.07 1.96
N GLU A 252 -19.68 -0.79 2.34
CA GLU A 252 -18.78 -0.11 3.28
C GLU A 252 -18.78 -0.89 4.59
N GLY A 253 -17.65 -1.52 4.90
CA GLY A 253 -17.52 -2.36 6.09
C GLY A 253 -17.57 -1.53 7.38
N GLU A 254 -17.76 -2.22 8.50
CA GLU A 254 -17.77 -1.63 9.83
C GLU A 254 -16.59 -0.68 10.05
N GLU A 255 -16.90 0.52 10.55
CA GLU A 255 -15.90 1.54 10.87
C GLU A 255 -15.55 1.49 12.35
N VAL A 256 -14.25 1.45 12.64
CA VAL A 256 -13.71 1.55 13.99
C VAL A 256 -12.99 2.88 14.12
N GLU A 257 -13.50 3.73 15.02
CA GLU A 257 -12.89 5.02 15.32
C GLU A 257 -11.86 4.89 16.45
N ILE A 258 -10.67 5.40 16.20
CA ILE A 258 -9.54 5.41 17.15
C ILE A 258 -9.06 6.85 17.30
N GLU A 259 -8.91 7.28 18.55
CA GLU A 259 -8.34 8.59 18.88
C GLU A 259 -6.83 8.59 18.58
N ALA A 260 -6.40 9.41 17.62
CA ALA A 260 -5.00 9.52 17.20
C ALA A 260 -4.24 10.52 18.10
N ALA A 261 -4.15 10.20 19.39
CA ALA A 261 -3.46 11.01 20.38
C ALA A 261 -1.95 10.75 20.41
N PRO A 262 -1.11 11.70 20.87
CA PRO A 262 0.34 11.50 20.97
C PRO A 262 0.71 10.27 21.79
N GLY A 263 1.56 9.40 21.23
CA GLY A 263 1.99 8.14 21.85
C GLY A 263 1.05 6.97 21.58
N VAL A 264 -0.09 7.17 20.92
CA VAL A 264 -0.91 6.06 20.42
C VAL A 264 -0.23 5.46 19.18
N THR A 265 -0.06 4.14 19.19
CA THR A 265 0.42 3.34 18.08
C THR A 265 -0.67 2.35 17.69
N VAL A 266 -1.03 2.30 16.41
CA VAL A 266 -2.00 1.37 15.85
C VAL A 266 -1.30 0.45 14.87
N ALA A 267 -1.46 -0.85 15.06
CA ALA A 267 -1.08 -1.85 14.08
C ALA A 267 -2.32 -2.52 13.52
N PHE A 268 -2.42 -2.68 12.20
CA PHE A 268 -3.57 -3.34 11.60
C PHE A 268 -3.23 -4.13 10.34
N LEU A 269 -4.02 -5.18 10.10
CA LEU A 269 -3.91 -6.02 8.91
C LEU A 269 -4.48 -5.29 7.70
N THR A 270 -3.60 -4.96 6.76
CA THR A 270 -3.94 -4.20 5.54
C THR A 270 -4.85 -4.96 4.58
N GLU A 271 -4.97 -6.28 4.72
CA GLU A 271 -5.94 -7.09 3.97
C GLU A 271 -7.36 -6.97 4.54
N ARG A 272 -7.49 -6.73 5.85
CA ARG A 272 -8.80 -6.60 6.52
C ARG A 272 -9.30 -5.17 6.58
N TYR A 273 -8.39 -4.20 6.68
CA TYR A 273 -8.76 -2.79 6.86
C TYR A 273 -8.13 -1.89 5.80
N SER A 274 -8.94 -0.99 5.26
CA SER A 274 -8.47 0.33 4.82
C SER A 274 -8.61 1.32 5.98
N TYR A 275 -8.14 2.55 5.80
CA TYR A 275 -8.24 3.55 6.86
C TYR A 275 -8.40 4.95 6.28
N SER A 276 -8.88 5.87 7.11
CA SER A 276 -8.84 7.32 6.89
C SER A 276 -8.20 7.96 8.13
N HIS A 277 -7.33 8.94 7.91
CA HIS A 277 -6.69 9.71 8.96
C HIS A 277 -6.96 11.20 8.73
N THR A 278 -7.59 11.83 9.70
CA THR A 278 -7.97 13.24 9.62
C THR A 278 -7.60 13.99 10.90
N CYS A 279 -7.29 15.27 10.76
CA CYS A 279 -7.08 16.18 11.87
C CYS A 279 -7.96 17.41 11.61
N SER A 280 -8.90 17.69 12.52
CA SER A 280 -9.88 18.76 12.32
C SER A 280 -9.31 20.17 12.52
N GLU A 281 -8.21 20.30 13.25
CA GLU A 281 -7.56 21.57 13.53
C GLU A 281 -6.04 21.37 13.38
N GLY A 282 -5.40 22.13 12.49
CA GLY A 282 -3.95 22.25 12.38
C GLY A 282 -3.17 21.01 11.91
N ALA A 283 -1.84 21.14 11.91
CA ALA A 283 -0.92 20.10 11.47
C ALA A 283 -0.58 19.12 12.61
N THR A 284 -0.65 17.82 12.31
CA THR A 284 -0.18 16.73 13.17
C THR A 284 0.83 15.87 12.43
N MET A 285 1.75 15.26 13.17
CA MET A 285 2.80 14.39 12.65
C MET A 285 2.51 12.94 13.01
N THR A 286 2.63 12.08 12.01
CA THR A 286 2.45 10.63 12.14
C THR A 286 3.66 9.93 11.53
N ILE A 287 4.14 8.88 12.18
CA ILE A 287 5.14 8.00 11.58
C ILE A 287 4.53 6.65 11.28
N GLN A 288 4.94 6.07 10.16
CA GLN A 288 4.31 4.87 9.63
C GLN A 288 5.32 3.97 8.93
N SER A 289 5.10 2.68 9.02
CA SER A 289 5.88 1.69 8.28
C SER A 289 5.03 0.47 7.97
N TRP A 290 5.32 -0.21 6.87
CA TRP A 290 4.63 -1.44 6.48
C TRP A 290 5.54 -2.65 6.60
N LEU A 291 5.01 -3.70 7.21
CA LEU A 291 5.58 -5.04 7.12
C LEU A 291 5.14 -5.64 5.80
N LEU A 292 6.13 -6.08 5.02
CA LEU A 292 5.96 -6.58 3.67
C LEU A 292 6.13 -8.09 3.64
N GLY A 293 5.20 -8.75 2.97
CA GLY A 293 5.35 -10.13 2.57
C GLY A 293 6.43 -10.33 1.52
N GLN A 294 6.69 -11.60 1.22
CA GLN A 294 7.66 -12.00 0.23
C GLN A 294 7.37 -11.33 -1.13
N ARG A 295 8.42 -10.85 -1.78
CA ARG A 295 8.30 -10.36 -3.15
C ARG A 295 7.94 -11.57 -4.02
N PRO A 296 6.88 -11.51 -4.84
CA PRO A 296 6.61 -12.58 -5.79
C PRO A 296 7.77 -12.61 -6.79
N GLU A 297 8.64 -13.60 -6.63
CA GLU A 297 9.70 -13.90 -7.60
C GLU A 297 9.11 -14.80 -8.68
N PHE A 298 8.87 -14.22 -9.85
CA PHE A 298 8.56 -15.02 -11.03
C PHE A 298 9.87 -15.63 -11.53
N GLN A 299 10.11 -16.87 -11.15
CA GLN A 299 11.17 -17.65 -11.77
C GLN A 299 10.65 -18.15 -13.11
N MET A 300 11.28 -17.71 -14.19
CA MET A 300 11.08 -18.32 -15.49
C MET A 300 11.51 -19.78 -15.36
N GLY A 301 10.58 -20.71 -15.55
CA GLY A 301 10.88 -22.14 -15.50
C GLY A 301 11.80 -22.56 -16.65
N ASP A 302 12.01 -23.86 -16.80
CA ASP A 302 12.79 -24.39 -17.92
C ASP A 302 12.18 -23.93 -19.25
N ILE A 303 12.95 -23.13 -20.00
CA ILE A 303 12.58 -22.72 -21.35
C ILE A 303 12.86 -23.93 -22.25
N GLY A 304 11.80 -24.68 -22.57
CA GLY A 304 11.84 -25.76 -23.56
C GLY A 304 11.64 -25.24 -24.98
N GLY A 305 12.19 -25.96 -25.96
CA GLY A 305 12.04 -25.64 -27.38
C GLY A 305 13.37 -25.57 -28.12
N ASP A 306 13.30 -25.18 -29.39
CA ASP A 306 14.48 -24.93 -30.21
C ASP A 306 15.05 -23.54 -29.88
N MET A 307 16.09 -23.52 -29.04
CA MET A 307 16.76 -22.30 -28.59
C MET A 307 17.63 -21.67 -29.69
N ASP A 308 17.89 -22.37 -30.81
CA ASP A 308 18.61 -21.80 -31.96
C ASP A 308 17.79 -20.68 -32.60
N ILE A 309 16.46 -20.67 -32.42
CA ILE A 309 15.55 -19.61 -32.87
C ILE A 309 15.78 -18.30 -32.09
N LEU A 310 16.24 -18.39 -30.83
CA LEU A 310 16.59 -17.22 -30.00
C LEU A 310 18.02 -16.71 -30.29
N GLY A 311 18.83 -17.50 -31.02
CA GLY A 311 20.22 -17.25 -31.36
C GLY A 311 20.42 -16.19 -32.44
N GLY A 312 19.97 -14.96 -32.18
CA GLY A 312 20.31 -13.78 -32.97
C GLY A 312 19.48 -13.55 -34.23
N VAL A 313 19.63 -12.36 -34.80
CA VAL A 313 19.00 -11.96 -36.06
C VAL A 313 19.57 -12.84 -37.18
N GLN A 314 18.87 -13.92 -37.52
CA GLN A 314 19.19 -14.65 -38.73
C GLN A 314 18.88 -13.75 -39.93
N ILE A 315 19.90 -13.52 -40.77
CA ILE A 315 19.67 -12.90 -42.07
C ILE A 315 18.77 -13.87 -42.82
N GLY A 316 17.51 -13.46 -43.04
CA GLY A 316 16.53 -14.27 -43.75
C GLY A 316 17.03 -14.68 -45.14
N ALA A 317 16.39 -15.69 -45.72
CA ALA A 317 16.68 -16.09 -47.09
C ALA A 317 16.68 -14.85 -48.01
N GLY A 318 17.67 -14.77 -48.91
CA GLY A 318 17.72 -13.70 -49.90
C GLY A 318 16.46 -13.68 -50.76
N PRO A 319 16.18 -12.56 -51.45
CA PRO A 319 15.00 -12.45 -52.30
C PRO A 319 14.94 -13.62 -53.30
N PRO A 320 13.77 -14.25 -53.51
CA PRO A 320 13.64 -15.35 -54.44
C PRO A 320 14.04 -14.91 -55.86
N PRO A 321 14.65 -15.79 -56.67
CA PRO A 321 15.04 -15.46 -58.04
C PRO A 321 13.79 -15.29 -58.92
N GLY A 322 13.77 -14.26 -59.77
CA GLY A 322 12.68 -14.00 -60.72
C GLY A 322 12.14 -12.58 -60.64
N GLU A 323 10.91 -12.40 -61.14
CA GLU A 323 10.14 -11.16 -60.98
C GLU A 323 9.75 -10.96 -59.52
N THR A 324 9.95 -9.75 -59.00
CA THR A 324 9.73 -9.43 -57.58
C THR A 324 8.71 -8.31 -57.44
N VAL A 325 7.96 -8.34 -56.33
CA VAL A 325 7.03 -7.29 -55.93
C VAL A 325 7.63 -6.55 -54.73
N ALA A 326 7.72 -5.23 -54.81
CA ALA A 326 8.15 -4.40 -53.69
C ALA A 326 6.95 -4.09 -52.79
N VAL A 327 7.09 -4.37 -51.49
CA VAL A 327 6.16 -3.91 -50.46
C VAL A 327 6.63 -2.54 -50.00
N SER A 328 5.92 -1.47 -50.41
CA SER A 328 6.30 -0.08 -50.12
C SER A 328 5.75 0.47 -48.80
N GLY A 329 4.67 -0.11 -48.27
CA GLY A 329 4.06 0.31 -47.01
C GLY A 329 3.22 -0.80 -46.37
N MET A 330 3.01 -0.69 -45.06
CA MET A 330 2.31 -1.70 -44.27
C MET A 330 1.60 -1.06 -43.06
N GLY A 331 0.28 -1.12 -43.03
CA GLY A 331 -0.55 -0.87 -41.85
C GLY A 331 -0.79 -2.17 -41.10
N VAL A 332 -0.73 -2.11 -39.77
CA VAL A 332 -0.92 -3.27 -38.90
C VAL A 332 -1.78 -2.88 -37.71
N CYS A 333 -2.80 -3.69 -37.41
CA CYS A 333 -3.57 -3.59 -36.19
C CYS A 333 -3.75 -4.99 -35.60
N LEU A 334 -3.07 -5.26 -34.48
CA LEU A 334 -2.98 -6.59 -33.86
C LEU A 334 -3.23 -6.51 -32.34
N GLY A 335 -3.18 -7.67 -31.67
CA GLY A 335 -3.32 -7.78 -30.22
C GLY A 335 -2.27 -7.00 -29.43
N CYS A 336 -2.51 -6.85 -28.12
CA CYS A 336 -1.67 -6.05 -27.21
C CYS A 336 -1.49 -4.58 -27.62
N ASP A 337 -2.54 -3.96 -28.16
CA ASP A 337 -2.52 -2.57 -28.62
C ASP A 337 -1.40 -2.27 -29.65
N SER A 338 -1.08 -3.26 -30.49
CA SER A 338 -0.11 -3.11 -31.58
C SER A 338 -0.77 -2.34 -32.72
N LYS A 339 -0.78 -1.00 -32.59
CA LYS A 339 -1.44 -0.06 -33.51
C LYS A 339 -0.61 0.27 -34.77
N ASP A 340 0.66 -0.12 -34.80
CA ASP A 340 1.51 0.04 -35.97
C ASP A 340 2.59 -1.06 -36.03
N TYR A 341 3.38 -1.05 -37.10
CA TYR A 341 4.45 -2.03 -37.33
C TYR A 341 5.59 -1.93 -36.30
N VAL A 342 5.81 -0.76 -35.68
CA VAL A 342 6.84 -0.54 -34.66
C VAL A 342 6.41 -1.16 -33.34
N CYS A 343 5.18 -0.89 -32.89
CA CYS A 343 4.56 -1.51 -31.72
C CYS A 343 4.55 -3.03 -31.88
N TYR A 344 4.14 -3.53 -33.03
CA TYR A 344 4.19 -4.97 -33.34
C TYR A 344 5.60 -5.53 -33.22
N TRP A 345 6.59 -4.88 -33.84
CA TRP A 345 7.98 -5.34 -33.78
C TRP A 345 8.55 -5.34 -32.37
N LEU A 346 8.29 -4.30 -31.58
CA LEU A 346 8.74 -4.22 -30.19
C LEU A 346 8.10 -5.32 -29.33
N MET A 347 6.78 -5.52 -29.47
CA MET A 347 6.04 -6.55 -28.76
C MET A 347 6.59 -7.96 -29.10
N PHE A 348 6.75 -8.26 -30.38
CA PHE A 348 7.18 -9.59 -30.82
C PHE A 348 8.68 -9.82 -30.59
N ASN A 349 9.55 -8.92 -31.07
CA ASN A 349 11.00 -9.14 -31.09
C ASN A 349 11.69 -8.83 -29.77
N LYS A 350 11.24 -7.80 -29.04
CA LYS A 350 11.92 -7.35 -27.81
C LYS A 350 11.30 -7.93 -26.55
N ALA A 351 9.97 -7.97 -26.49
CA ALA A 351 9.26 -8.43 -25.30
C ALA A 351 8.89 -9.91 -25.33
N GLY A 352 8.80 -10.55 -26.51
CA GLY A 352 8.28 -11.91 -26.64
C GLY A 352 6.85 -12.04 -26.12
N GLY A 353 6.03 -10.99 -26.32
CA GLY A 353 4.74 -10.85 -25.66
C GLY A 353 3.70 -11.90 -26.10
N ASP A 354 3.00 -12.49 -25.12
CA ASP A 354 1.77 -13.22 -25.37
C ASP A 354 0.61 -12.22 -25.55
N THR A 355 -0.09 -12.32 -26.68
CA THR A 355 -1.18 -11.40 -27.04
C THR A 355 -2.57 -11.91 -26.67
N PHE A 356 -2.66 -13.11 -26.12
CA PHE A 356 -3.92 -13.72 -25.73
C PHE A 356 -4.36 -13.21 -24.36
N VAL A 357 -5.53 -12.57 -24.34
CA VAL A 357 -6.16 -12.11 -23.10
C VAL A 357 -7.48 -12.85 -22.90
N GLN A 358 -7.98 -12.88 -21.67
CA GLN A 358 -9.34 -13.36 -21.44
C GLN A 358 -10.31 -12.46 -22.21
N VAL A 359 -11.35 -13.06 -22.82
CA VAL A 359 -12.39 -12.31 -23.55
C VAL A 359 -12.89 -11.14 -22.71
N PRO A 360 -12.73 -9.89 -23.19
CA PRO A 360 -13.16 -8.71 -22.44
C PRO A 360 -14.67 -8.72 -22.21
N MET A 361 -15.10 -8.34 -21.00
CA MET A 361 -16.52 -8.28 -20.63
C MET A 361 -17.34 -7.35 -21.56
N MET A 362 -16.70 -6.31 -22.11
CA MET A 362 -17.33 -5.41 -23.09
C MET A 362 -17.68 -6.08 -24.42
N ARG A 363 -17.11 -7.26 -24.73
CA ARG A 363 -17.45 -8.04 -25.92
C ARG A 363 -18.67 -8.92 -25.65
N TRP A 364 -18.53 -9.82 -24.68
CA TRP A 364 -19.61 -10.64 -24.11
C TRP A 364 -19.09 -11.33 -22.84
N ASP A 365 -20.00 -11.84 -22.01
CA ASP A 365 -19.64 -12.64 -20.84
C ASP A 365 -19.22 -14.06 -21.25
N ILE A 366 -17.92 -14.31 -21.29
CA ILE A 366 -17.36 -15.60 -21.67
C ILE A 366 -17.62 -16.71 -20.65
N ASN A 367 -17.91 -16.38 -19.39
CA ASN A 367 -18.12 -17.40 -18.35
C ASN A 367 -19.41 -18.20 -18.59
N ILE A 368 -20.38 -17.60 -19.28
CA ILE A 368 -21.60 -18.29 -19.72
C ILE A 368 -21.27 -19.39 -20.74
N TYR A 369 -20.27 -19.14 -21.60
CA TYR A 369 -19.97 -20.00 -22.76
C TYR A 369 -18.78 -20.93 -22.54
N CYS A 370 -17.88 -20.66 -21.60
CA CYS A 370 -16.69 -21.47 -21.32
C CYS A 370 -16.76 -22.07 -19.91
N GLN A 371 -17.51 -23.18 -19.77
CA GLN A 371 -17.70 -23.88 -18.49
C GLN A 371 -16.75 -25.06 -18.30
N THR A 372 -16.07 -25.49 -19.37
CA THR A 372 -15.10 -26.58 -19.39
C THR A 372 -13.95 -26.24 -20.33
N TYR A 373 -12.76 -26.77 -20.05
CA TYR A 373 -11.60 -26.67 -20.95
C TYR A 373 -11.41 -27.93 -21.82
N ASP A 374 -12.29 -28.93 -21.65
CA ASP A 374 -12.30 -30.12 -22.50
C ASP A 374 -12.99 -29.82 -23.83
N MET A 375 -12.24 -29.89 -24.92
CA MET A 375 -12.71 -29.58 -26.27
C MET A 375 -13.91 -30.45 -26.68
N GLN A 376 -13.88 -31.75 -26.36
CA GLN A 376 -14.93 -32.67 -26.77
C GLN A 376 -16.25 -32.38 -26.04
N THR A 377 -16.19 -32.15 -24.73
CA THR A 377 -17.36 -31.79 -23.91
C THR A 377 -17.91 -30.42 -24.30
N ALA A 378 -17.03 -29.43 -24.52
CA ALA A 378 -17.44 -28.10 -24.95
C ALA A 378 -18.20 -28.15 -26.28
N GLN A 379 -17.66 -28.87 -27.27
CA GLN A 379 -18.28 -29.01 -28.58
C GLN A 379 -19.67 -29.67 -28.52
N LEU A 380 -19.84 -30.72 -27.69
CA LEU A 380 -21.12 -31.39 -27.49
C LEU A 380 -22.19 -30.47 -26.88
N ASN A 381 -21.77 -29.51 -26.05
CA ASN A 381 -22.64 -28.58 -25.35
C ASN A 381 -22.83 -27.23 -26.07
N GLY A 382 -22.23 -27.05 -27.26
CA GLY A 382 -22.24 -25.74 -27.95
C GLY A 382 -21.49 -24.65 -27.19
N GLN A 383 -20.51 -25.04 -26.38
CA GLN A 383 -19.69 -24.19 -25.52
C GLN A 383 -18.29 -23.99 -26.12
N SER A 384 -17.59 -22.98 -25.62
CA SER A 384 -16.16 -22.80 -25.87
C SER A 384 -15.33 -23.63 -24.90
N TYR A 385 -14.19 -24.13 -25.35
CA TYR A 385 -13.18 -24.79 -24.50
C TYR A 385 -12.03 -23.84 -24.12
N THR A 386 -12.06 -22.60 -24.61
CA THR A 386 -11.10 -21.55 -24.27
C THR A 386 -11.81 -20.25 -23.95
N LYS A 387 -11.25 -19.52 -22.98
CA LYS A 387 -11.66 -18.16 -22.63
C LYS A 387 -10.65 -17.10 -23.06
N HIS A 388 -9.54 -17.50 -23.68
CA HIS A 388 -8.46 -16.60 -24.09
C HIS A 388 -8.39 -16.50 -25.62
N GLN A 389 -8.24 -15.27 -26.13
CA GLN A 389 -8.11 -14.96 -27.55
C GLN A 389 -7.34 -13.64 -27.72
N GLY A 390 -6.74 -13.43 -28.90
CA GLY A 390 -6.18 -12.12 -29.26
C GLY A 390 -7.28 -11.12 -29.62
N TYR A 391 -7.19 -9.91 -29.06
CA TYR A 391 -8.16 -8.83 -29.29
C TYR A 391 -7.47 -7.57 -29.81
N ILE A 392 -8.10 -6.95 -30.81
CA ILE A 392 -7.82 -5.58 -31.21
C ILE A 392 -8.68 -4.65 -30.35
N ASP A 393 -8.06 -3.59 -29.83
CA ASP A 393 -8.74 -2.58 -29.04
C ASP A 393 -9.48 -1.55 -29.92
N GLY A 394 -10.57 -0.98 -29.41
CA GLY A 394 -11.31 0.09 -30.09
C GLY A 394 -11.90 -0.29 -31.45
N VAL A 395 -12.43 -1.52 -31.61
CA VAL A 395 -13.05 -1.96 -32.87
C VAL A 395 -14.33 -1.16 -33.19
N GLU A 396 -14.95 -0.61 -32.15
CA GLU A 396 -16.14 0.23 -32.21
C GLU A 396 -15.84 1.64 -32.73
N PHE A 397 -14.58 2.09 -32.66
CA PHE A 397 -14.16 3.42 -33.10
C PHE A 397 -13.88 3.45 -34.60
N PHE A 398 -14.26 4.56 -35.22
CA PHE A 398 -14.02 4.84 -36.64
C PHE A 398 -14.18 6.32 -36.95
N ASP A 399 -13.23 6.93 -37.67
CA ASP A 399 -13.36 8.32 -38.13
C ASP A 399 -14.22 8.42 -39.40
N ALA A 400 -15.53 8.34 -39.22
CA ALA A 400 -16.49 8.38 -40.32
C ALA A 400 -16.35 9.66 -41.17
N LYS A 401 -16.09 10.81 -40.54
CA LYS A 401 -15.97 12.10 -41.23
C LYS A 401 -14.75 12.12 -42.14
N PHE A 402 -13.63 11.57 -41.69
CA PHE A 402 -12.41 11.46 -42.51
C PHE A 402 -12.67 10.68 -43.81
N PHE A 403 -13.42 9.58 -43.73
CA PHE A 403 -13.77 8.75 -44.89
C PHE A 403 -15.00 9.25 -45.67
N GLY A 404 -15.58 10.40 -45.30
CA GLY A 404 -16.77 10.94 -45.95
C GLY A 404 -18.04 10.09 -45.75
N ILE A 405 -18.07 9.27 -44.71
CA ILE A 405 -19.17 8.37 -44.34
C ILE A 405 -20.02 9.06 -43.27
N SER A 406 -21.35 8.94 -43.36
CA SER A 406 -22.23 9.50 -42.35
C SER A 406 -22.17 8.69 -41.04
N ASN A 407 -22.37 9.32 -39.88
CA ASN A 407 -22.38 8.60 -38.60
C ASN A 407 -23.45 7.48 -38.56
N ALA A 408 -24.59 7.67 -39.22
CA ALA A 408 -25.65 6.67 -39.29
C ALA A 408 -25.22 5.43 -40.10
N GLU A 409 -24.51 5.65 -41.21
CA GLU A 409 -23.96 4.58 -42.02
C GLU A 409 -22.83 3.85 -41.27
N ALA A 410 -21.87 4.59 -40.71
CA ALA A 410 -20.76 4.04 -39.94
C ALA A 410 -21.21 3.16 -38.76
N ALA A 411 -22.30 3.53 -38.07
CA ALA A 411 -22.86 2.74 -36.98
C ALA A 411 -23.39 1.36 -37.42
N SER A 412 -23.80 1.23 -38.69
CA SER A 412 -24.29 -0.02 -39.28
C SER A 412 -23.21 -0.81 -40.04
N MET A 413 -22.02 -0.22 -40.21
CA MET A 413 -20.91 -0.88 -40.90
C MET A 413 -20.29 -1.99 -40.05
N ASP A 414 -19.98 -3.11 -40.70
CA ASP A 414 -19.16 -4.16 -40.12
C ASP A 414 -17.83 -3.57 -39.62
N PRO A 415 -17.45 -3.78 -38.35
CA PRO A 415 -16.19 -3.29 -37.81
C PRO A 415 -14.96 -3.68 -38.64
N ASN A 416 -14.98 -4.83 -39.33
CA ASN A 416 -13.90 -5.25 -40.21
C ASN A 416 -13.74 -4.32 -41.42
N GLN A 417 -14.84 -3.79 -41.97
CA GLN A 417 -14.78 -2.83 -43.09
C GLN A 417 -14.18 -1.51 -42.62
N ARG A 418 -14.58 -1.03 -41.43
CA ARG A 418 -14.06 0.19 -40.82
C ARG A 418 -12.55 0.10 -40.57
N LYS A 419 -12.10 -1.01 -39.98
CA LYS A 419 -10.66 -1.25 -39.77
C LYS A 419 -9.87 -1.44 -41.06
N CYS A 420 -10.48 -2.07 -42.06
CA CYS A 420 -9.86 -2.18 -43.39
C CYS A 420 -9.61 -0.79 -44.01
N LEU A 421 -10.57 0.13 -43.90
CA LEU A 421 -10.41 1.50 -44.41
C LEU A 421 -9.26 2.24 -43.71
N GLU A 422 -9.23 2.23 -42.38
CA GLU A 422 -8.15 2.84 -41.59
C GLU A 422 -6.79 2.25 -41.94
N ASN A 423 -6.66 0.93 -41.89
CA ASN A 423 -5.39 0.24 -42.11
C ASN A 423 -4.90 0.35 -43.56
N THR A 424 -5.81 0.42 -44.54
CA THR A 424 -5.46 0.64 -45.95
C THR A 424 -4.92 2.06 -46.14
N TYR A 425 -5.57 3.06 -45.55
CA TYR A 425 -5.10 4.44 -45.61
C TYR A 425 -3.69 4.58 -45.00
N GLU A 426 -3.46 4.00 -43.81
CA GLU A 426 -2.14 4.00 -43.16
C GLU A 426 -1.07 3.31 -44.02
N SER A 427 -1.41 2.17 -44.63
CA SER A 427 -0.51 1.44 -45.54
C SER A 427 -0.09 2.30 -46.73
N LEU A 428 -1.03 3.04 -47.32
CA LEU A 428 -0.78 3.91 -48.47
C LEU A 428 0.08 5.13 -48.09
N VAL A 429 -0.24 5.77 -46.98
CA VAL A 429 0.54 6.92 -46.45
C VAL A 429 1.97 6.49 -46.15
N MET A 430 2.16 5.33 -45.51
CA MET A 430 3.49 4.77 -45.27
C MET A 430 4.24 4.47 -46.56
N GLY A 431 3.54 4.03 -47.61
CA GLY A 431 4.08 3.86 -48.96
C GLY A 431 4.43 5.15 -49.68
N GLY A 432 4.20 6.32 -49.06
CA GLY A 432 4.46 7.63 -49.65
C GLY A 432 3.38 8.10 -50.63
N HIS A 433 2.20 7.48 -50.60
CA HIS A 433 1.06 7.85 -51.42
C HIS A 433 0.09 8.74 -50.64
N ASP A 434 -0.39 9.80 -51.28
CA ASP A 434 -1.51 10.59 -50.77
C ASP A 434 -2.77 10.27 -51.59
N LEU A 435 -3.94 10.67 -51.10
CA LEU A 435 -5.20 10.37 -51.78
C LEU A 435 -5.27 10.97 -53.20
N LYS A 436 -4.50 12.03 -53.47
CA LYS A 436 -4.47 12.73 -54.77
C LYS A 436 -3.53 12.06 -55.77
N SER A 437 -2.50 11.37 -55.30
CA SER A 437 -1.50 10.71 -56.13
C SER A 437 -1.93 9.33 -56.63
N LEU A 438 -3.09 8.84 -56.17
CA LEU A 438 -3.68 7.56 -56.52
C LEU A 438 -4.92 7.67 -57.44
N GLN A 439 -5.38 8.88 -57.75
CA GLN A 439 -6.44 9.17 -58.72
C GLN A 439 -5.82 9.55 -60.07
#